data_AF-W2CUF7-F1
#
_entry.id   AF-W2CUF7-F1
#
_cell.length_a   1.000
_cell.length_b   1.000
_cell.length_c   1.000
_cell.angle_alpha   90.00
_cell.angle_beta   90.00
_cell.angle_gamma   90.00
#
_symmetry.space_group_name_H-M   'P 1'
#
loop_
_entity.id
_entity.type
_entity.pdbx_description
1 polymer ?
#
loop_
_entity_poly.entity_id
_entity_poly.type
_entity_poly.pdbx_seq_one_letter_code
_entity_poly.pdbx_strand_id
1 'polypeptide(L)'
;MDQDKLRRMIAIREAYNSKQLTIDEARERVRKEVGEVSPEEFAAAEQLVKDETPDECRDEDTQEIVHIYEGLIKEPRKELPFGHPIDAYRREADRMKELMKQGEELAAKPFDEAAWTALMKDVLKYKVHFHRKQNQLYSALERKGFTRPSTTMWTYDDYVRDEMNKARDLLQLGRTEDFLQAFKTMSEDVLDLIGKEELILYPTSLKLISDAEFEEMKHGDREIGFFLIDMPGDAPKAATASTNAPAGGDFINDLAALLGKYGMGAKDTDDDDRVLDVAEGKLTLEQINLLFRHLPVDISYVDENELVKFYTDTPHRVFPRSKGVIGREVRNCHPPKSVHIVEEIIEKFRTGEQSRSEFWINKPGLFIYIVYVA
;
A
#
# COMPACT_ATOMS: atom_id res chain seq x y z
N MET A 1 -11.01 25.23 15.63
CA MET A 1 -11.76 24.21 16.37
C MET A 1 -12.08 24.70 17.77
N ASP A 2 -13.28 24.41 18.25
CA ASP A 2 -13.74 24.72 19.60
C ASP A 2 -13.06 23.78 20.62
N GLN A 3 -12.11 24.33 21.39
CA GLN A 3 -11.32 23.57 22.36
C GLN A 3 -12.15 23.04 23.53
N ASP A 4 -13.19 23.75 23.94
CA ASP A 4 -14.03 23.32 25.05
C ASP A 4 -14.96 22.20 24.63
N LYS A 5 -15.40 22.19 23.37
CA LYS A 5 -16.14 21.08 22.77
C LYS A 5 -15.31 19.80 22.72
N LEU A 6 -14.06 19.88 22.26
CA LEU A 6 -13.15 18.71 22.22
C LEU A 6 -12.89 18.15 23.62
N ARG A 7 -12.69 19.02 24.62
CA ARG A 7 -12.54 18.59 26.03
C ARG A 7 -13.77 17.84 26.54
N ARG A 8 -14.98 18.29 26.18
CA ARG A 8 -16.22 17.57 26.54
C ARG A 8 -16.31 16.20 25.86
N MET A 9 -15.94 16.11 24.59
CA MET A 9 -15.90 14.85 23.84
C MET A 9 -14.94 13.84 24.49
N ILE A 10 -13.72 14.28 24.81
CA ILE A 10 -12.70 13.46 25.49
C ILE A 10 -13.19 13.01 26.86
N ALA A 11 -13.73 13.92 27.69
CA ALA A 11 -14.19 13.59 29.03
C ALA A 11 -15.36 12.59 29.05
N ILE A 12 -16.30 12.69 28.10
CA ILE A 12 -17.42 11.73 28.01
C ILE A 12 -16.88 10.35 27.60
N ARG A 13 -15.92 10.29 26.67
CA ARG A 13 -15.28 9.04 26.25
C ARG A 13 -14.47 8.41 27.38
N GLU A 14 -13.63 9.16 28.08
CA GLU A 14 -12.85 8.65 29.21
C GLU A 14 -13.76 8.07 30.30
N ALA A 15 -14.90 8.73 30.58
CA ALA A 15 -15.90 8.23 31.51
C ALA A 15 -16.57 6.94 31.01
N TYR A 16 -16.79 6.81 29.70
CA TYR A 16 -17.30 5.58 29.09
C TYR A 16 -16.28 4.43 29.18
N ASN A 17 -15.05 4.65 28.71
CA ASN A 17 -13.96 3.66 28.76
C ASN A 17 -13.66 3.20 30.19
N SER A 18 -13.75 4.11 31.16
CA SER A 18 -13.60 3.81 32.59
C SER A 18 -14.83 3.14 33.22
N LYS A 19 -15.85 2.77 32.41
CA LYS A 19 -17.11 2.15 32.84
C LYS A 19 -17.91 2.96 33.86
N GLN A 20 -17.71 4.29 33.87
CA GLN A 20 -18.50 5.22 34.70
C GLN A 20 -19.82 5.61 34.03
N LEU A 21 -19.91 5.44 32.71
CA LEU A 21 -21.12 5.63 31.92
C LEU A 21 -21.42 4.35 31.14
N THR A 22 -22.70 4.04 30.98
CA THR A 22 -23.19 3.12 29.94
C THR A 22 -23.17 3.80 28.57
N ILE A 23 -23.30 3.01 27.50
CA ILE A 23 -23.29 3.54 26.12
C ILE A 23 -24.44 4.50 25.88
N ASP A 24 -25.63 4.21 26.42
CA ASP A 24 -26.81 5.07 26.29
C ASP A 24 -26.66 6.39 27.04
N GLU A 25 -26.07 6.36 28.24
CA GLU A 25 -25.76 7.57 29.02
C GLU A 25 -24.71 8.42 28.32
N ALA A 26 -23.67 7.80 27.76
CA ALA A 26 -22.65 8.49 26.97
C ALA A 26 -23.28 9.18 25.74
N ARG A 27 -24.14 8.46 24.99
CA ARG A 27 -24.89 9.01 23.85
C ARG A 27 -25.75 10.20 24.25
N GLU A 28 -26.50 10.10 25.35
CA GLU A 28 -27.35 11.19 25.83
C GLU A 28 -26.53 12.42 26.23
N ARG A 29 -25.38 12.22 26.90
CA ARG A 29 -24.47 13.31 27.25
C ARG A 29 -23.86 13.98 26.03
N VAL A 30 -23.39 13.22 25.03
CA VAL A 30 -22.86 13.82 23.79
C VAL A 30 -23.94 14.64 23.08
N ARG A 31 -25.18 14.13 22.99
CA ARG A 31 -26.30 14.88 22.40
C ARG A 31 -26.58 16.21 23.10
N LYS A 32 -26.54 16.24 24.45
CA LYS A 32 -26.87 17.44 25.23
C LYS A 32 -25.72 18.43 25.37
N GLU A 33 -24.49 17.93 25.56
CA GLU A 33 -23.33 18.72 25.97
C GLU A 33 -22.38 19.07 24.80
N VAL A 34 -22.37 18.24 23.74
CA VAL A 34 -21.49 18.41 22.57
C VAL A 34 -22.28 18.89 21.35
N GLY A 35 -23.48 18.32 21.14
CA GLY A 35 -24.32 18.66 19.98
C GLY A 35 -23.82 18.04 18.68
N GLU A 36 -23.99 18.74 17.55
CA GLU A 36 -23.49 18.30 16.24
C GLU A 36 -21.97 18.29 16.21
N VAL A 37 -21.36 17.28 15.60
CA VAL A 37 -19.90 17.08 15.52
C VAL A 37 -19.50 17.00 14.05
N SER A 38 -18.40 17.65 13.66
CA SER A 38 -17.80 17.43 12.34
C SER A 38 -16.85 16.23 12.36
N PRO A 39 -16.61 15.56 11.22
CA PRO A 39 -15.64 14.47 11.13
C PRO A 39 -14.26 14.83 11.70
N GLU A 40 -13.79 16.06 11.44
CA GLU A 40 -12.50 16.57 11.94
C GLU A 40 -12.49 16.78 13.45
N GLU A 41 -13.60 17.26 14.03
CA GLU A 41 -13.69 17.41 15.48
C GLU A 41 -13.66 16.06 16.17
N PHE A 42 -14.32 15.05 15.59
CA PHE A 42 -14.22 13.66 16.08
C PHE A 42 -12.78 13.15 15.95
N ALA A 43 -12.23 13.18 14.74
CA ALA A 43 -10.86 12.80 14.42
C ALA A 43 -9.82 13.46 15.33
N ALA A 44 -9.96 14.75 15.60
CA ALA A 44 -9.04 15.46 16.46
C ALA A 44 -9.26 15.18 17.95
N ALA A 45 -10.50 14.95 18.39
CA ALA A 45 -10.76 14.48 19.75
C ALA A 45 -10.10 13.10 19.95
N GLU A 46 -10.24 12.18 18.99
CA GLU A 46 -9.56 10.88 18.99
C GLU A 46 -8.03 11.00 19.09
N GLN A 47 -7.45 11.95 18.35
CA GLN A 47 -6.00 12.20 18.34
C GLN A 47 -5.46 12.82 19.65
N LEU A 48 -6.32 13.50 20.42
CA LEU A 48 -5.97 14.19 21.67
C LEU A 48 -6.13 13.32 22.92
N VAL A 49 -6.79 12.16 22.81
CA VAL A 49 -6.83 11.18 23.90
C VAL A 49 -5.42 10.69 24.18
N LYS A 50 -5.06 10.65 25.46
CA LYS A 50 -3.77 10.14 25.91
C LYS A 50 -3.91 8.68 26.25
N ASP A 51 -3.10 7.84 25.61
CA ASP A 51 -2.99 6.45 26.01
C ASP A 51 -2.23 6.37 27.34
N GLU A 52 -2.83 5.76 28.35
CA GLU A 52 -2.18 5.42 29.63
C GLU A 52 -1.18 4.26 29.44
N THR A 53 -1.41 3.40 28.43
CA THR A 53 -0.48 2.32 28.05
C THR A 53 -0.29 2.20 26.52
N PRO A 54 0.86 1.68 26.05
CA PRO A 54 1.15 1.58 24.61
C PRO A 54 0.17 0.74 23.78
N ASP A 55 -0.58 -0.16 24.41
CA ASP A 55 -1.53 -1.06 23.75
C ASP A 55 -3.01 -0.66 23.98
N GLU A 56 -3.29 0.40 24.74
CA GLU A 56 -4.68 0.80 25.06
C GLU A 56 -5.50 1.14 23.81
N CYS A 57 -4.88 1.77 22.81
CA CYS A 57 -5.52 2.02 21.52
C CYS A 57 -5.97 0.73 20.79
N ARG A 58 -5.38 -0.43 21.11
CA ARG A 58 -5.76 -1.74 20.56
C ARG A 58 -6.81 -2.45 21.40
N ASP A 59 -6.86 -2.15 22.69
CA ASP A 59 -7.77 -2.77 23.66
C ASP A 59 -9.13 -2.04 23.76
N GLU A 60 -9.23 -0.81 23.25
CA GLU A 60 -10.48 -0.08 23.17
C GLU A 60 -11.47 -0.75 22.20
N ASP A 61 -12.73 -0.85 22.60
CA ASP A 61 -13.81 -1.24 21.70
C ASP A 61 -14.11 -0.07 20.74
N THR A 62 -13.36 -0.07 19.64
CA THR A 62 -13.50 0.91 18.56
C THR A 62 -14.87 0.89 17.89
N GLN A 63 -15.65 -0.18 18.08
CA GLN A 63 -17.04 -0.27 17.63
C GLN A 63 -17.97 0.60 18.48
N GLU A 64 -17.85 0.51 19.80
CA GLU A 64 -18.73 1.23 20.71
C GLU A 64 -18.50 2.76 20.70
N ILE A 65 -17.25 3.21 20.52
CA ILE A 65 -16.92 4.65 20.59
C ILE A 65 -17.60 5.45 19.47
N VAL A 66 -17.66 4.92 18.25
CA VAL A 66 -18.34 5.61 17.15
C VAL A 66 -19.84 5.62 17.36
N HIS A 67 -20.40 4.56 17.96
CA HIS A 67 -21.82 4.47 18.26
C HIS A 67 -22.29 5.58 19.23
N ILE A 68 -21.40 6.08 20.09
CA ILE A 68 -21.65 7.24 20.96
C ILE A 68 -22.04 8.50 20.14
N TYR A 69 -21.43 8.67 18.97
CA TYR A 69 -21.57 9.85 18.11
C TYR A 69 -22.51 9.64 16.91
N GLU A 70 -23.14 8.46 16.82
CA GLU A 70 -24.05 8.10 15.73
C GLU A 70 -25.24 9.08 15.64
N GLY A 71 -25.45 9.63 14.43
CA GLY A 71 -26.48 10.63 14.13
C GLY A 71 -26.10 12.07 14.48
N LEU A 72 -24.93 12.30 15.07
CA LEU A 72 -24.41 13.63 15.40
C LEU A 72 -23.32 14.12 14.46
N ILE A 73 -22.64 13.18 13.78
CA ILE A 73 -21.66 13.54 12.76
C ILE A 73 -22.41 13.90 11.48
N LYS A 74 -22.32 15.16 11.06
CA LYS A 74 -23.02 15.67 9.87
C LYS A 74 -22.04 16.32 8.91
N GLU A 75 -21.74 15.63 7.82
CA GLU A 75 -21.11 16.24 6.66
C GLU A 75 -21.66 15.61 5.36
N PRO A 76 -22.16 16.40 4.40
CA PRO A 76 -22.65 15.86 3.14
C PRO A 76 -21.50 15.26 2.32
N ARG A 77 -21.76 14.12 1.66
CA ARG A 77 -20.81 13.45 0.76
C ARG A 77 -20.45 14.39 -0.38
N LYS A 78 -19.25 15.00 -0.32
CA LYS A 78 -18.69 15.81 -1.41
C LYS A 78 -18.49 14.95 -2.65
N GLU A 79 -18.98 15.40 -3.81
CA GLU A 79 -18.67 14.77 -5.10
C GLU A 79 -17.20 14.99 -5.46
N LEU A 80 -16.55 13.93 -5.95
CA LEU A 80 -15.14 13.94 -6.32
C LEU A 80 -15.00 13.49 -7.78
N PRO A 81 -13.98 13.97 -8.51
CA PRO A 81 -13.75 13.52 -9.87
C PRO A 81 -13.49 12.01 -9.95
N PHE A 82 -13.96 11.40 -11.03
CA PHE A 82 -13.65 10.00 -11.32
C PHE A 82 -12.14 9.78 -11.38
N GLY A 83 -11.64 8.84 -10.57
CA GLY A 83 -10.21 8.55 -10.44
C GLY A 83 -9.50 9.28 -9.32
N HIS A 84 -10.21 10.10 -8.53
CA HIS A 84 -9.68 10.59 -7.26
C HIS A 84 -9.51 9.42 -6.26
N PRO A 85 -8.44 9.34 -5.44
CA PRO A 85 -8.24 8.23 -4.51
C PRO A 85 -9.43 7.97 -3.57
N ILE A 86 -9.96 9.02 -2.93
CA ILE A 86 -11.18 8.93 -2.09
C ILE A 86 -12.44 8.53 -2.88
N ASP A 87 -12.55 8.90 -4.16
CA ASP A 87 -13.64 8.39 -5.01
C ASP A 87 -13.52 6.87 -5.22
N ALA A 88 -12.31 6.38 -5.50
CA ALA A 88 -12.05 4.96 -5.66
C ALA A 88 -12.43 4.17 -4.40
N TYR A 89 -11.97 4.59 -3.21
CA TYR A 89 -12.35 3.96 -1.95
C TYR A 89 -13.87 3.90 -1.73
N ARG A 90 -14.58 4.99 -2.04
CA ARG A 90 -16.05 5.04 -1.92
C ARG A 90 -16.77 4.10 -2.89
N ARG A 91 -16.32 4.02 -4.14
CA ARG A 91 -16.92 3.09 -5.12
C ARG A 91 -16.67 1.63 -4.75
N GLU A 92 -15.51 1.33 -4.16
CA GLU A 92 -15.24 0.00 -3.62
C GLU A 92 -16.13 -0.35 -2.43
N ALA A 93 -16.30 0.59 -1.51
CA ALA A 93 -17.22 0.46 -0.39
C ALA A 93 -18.68 0.25 -0.86
N ASP A 94 -19.12 1.03 -1.84
CA ASP A 94 -20.44 0.86 -2.48
C ASP A 94 -20.58 -0.56 -3.07
N ARG A 95 -19.54 -1.06 -3.77
CA ARG A 95 -19.52 -2.43 -4.30
C ARG A 95 -19.54 -3.49 -3.20
N MET A 96 -18.86 -3.27 -2.09
CA MET A 96 -18.84 -4.21 -0.97
C MET A 96 -20.20 -4.28 -0.27
N LYS A 97 -20.88 -3.14 -0.08
CA LYS A 97 -22.27 -3.08 0.42
C LYS A 97 -23.23 -3.91 -0.45
N GLU A 98 -23.08 -3.85 -1.78
CA GLU A 98 -23.87 -4.67 -2.70
C GLU A 98 -23.63 -6.18 -2.49
N LEU A 99 -22.39 -6.60 -2.24
CA LEU A 99 -22.08 -8.01 -1.96
C LEU A 99 -22.63 -8.45 -0.60
N MET A 100 -22.56 -7.61 0.42
CA MET A 100 -23.17 -7.91 1.73
C MET A 100 -24.68 -8.12 1.60
N LYS A 101 -25.36 -7.22 0.88
CA LYS A 101 -26.78 -7.36 0.57
C LYS A 101 -27.10 -8.65 -0.19
N GLN A 102 -26.29 -9.01 -1.19
CA GLN A 102 -26.45 -10.29 -1.90
C GLN A 102 -26.32 -11.49 -0.96
N GLY A 103 -25.41 -11.44 0.02
CA GLY A 103 -25.27 -12.46 1.05
C GLY A 103 -26.49 -12.57 1.96
N GLU A 104 -27.08 -11.45 2.39
CA GLU A 104 -28.35 -11.45 3.14
C GLU A 104 -29.48 -12.11 2.32
N GLU A 105 -29.58 -11.78 1.03
CA GLU A 105 -30.57 -12.37 0.13
C GLU A 105 -30.35 -13.88 -0.11
N LEU A 106 -29.10 -14.35 -0.09
CA LEU A 106 -28.77 -15.78 -0.15
C LEU A 106 -29.09 -16.48 1.17
N ALA A 107 -28.84 -15.84 2.32
CA ALA A 107 -29.11 -16.40 3.65
C ALA A 107 -30.61 -16.61 3.89
N ALA A 108 -31.48 -15.85 3.22
CA ALA A 108 -32.93 -16.03 3.28
C ALA A 108 -33.46 -17.23 2.47
N LYS A 109 -32.59 -17.92 1.71
CA LYS A 109 -32.94 -19.05 0.84
C LYS A 109 -32.30 -20.35 1.35
N PRO A 110 -32.71 -21.53 0.85
CA PRO A 110 -31.98 -22.77 1.11
C PRO A 110 -30.51 -22.63 0.72
N PHE A 111 -29.62 -23.23 1.53
CA PHE A 111 -28.19 -23.09 1.35
C PHE A 111 -27.73 -23.61 -0.01
N ASP A 112 -27.13 -22.73 -0.81
CA ASP A 112 -26.53 -23.03 -2.11
C ASP A 112 -25.01 -22.80 -2.03
N GLU A 113 -24.25 -23.90 -1.93
CA GLU A 113 -22.81 -23.88 -1.79
C GLU A 113 -22.09 -23.18 -2.96
N ALA A 114 -22.60 -23.36 -4.19
CA ALA A 114 -21.99 -22.76 -5.37
C ALA A 114 -22.20 -21.24 -5.39
N ALA A 115 -23.40 -20.78 -5.03
CA ALA A 115 -23.70 -19.36 -4.92
C ALA A 115 -22.87 -18.69 -3.81
N TRP A 116 -22.79 -19.31 -2.62
CA TRP A 116 -21.98 -18.80 -1.51
C TRP A 116 -20.49 -18.79 -1.82
N THR A 117 -19.98 -19.81 -2.51
CA THR A 117 -18.57 -19.88 -2.94
C THR A 117 -18.24 -18.77 -3.94
N ALA A 118 -19.15 -18.49 -4.88
CA ALA A 118 -18.98 -17.40 -5.84
C ALA A 118 -19.00 -16.04 -5.14
N LEU A 119 -19.94 -15.80 -4.22
CA LEU A 119 -20.03 -14.56 -3.45
C LEU A 119 -18.76 -14.35 -2.60
N MET A 120 -18.37 -15.36 -1.83
CA MET A 120 -17.20 -15.25 -0.94
C MET A 120 -15.90 -15.06 -1.72
N LYS A 121 -15.79 -15.62 -2.92
CA LYS A 121 -14.65 -15.37 -3.81
C LYS A 121 -14.52 -13.89 -4.16
N ASP A 122 -15.63 -13.21 -4.39
CA ASP A 122 -15.62 -11.77 -4.68
C ASP A 122 -15.39 -10.95 -3.41
N VAL A 123 -16.08 -11.26 -2.30
CA VAL A 123 -15.88 -10.62 -0.98
C VAL A 123 -14.40 -10.65 -0.57
N LEU A 124 -13.72 -11.78 -0.71
CA LEU A 124 -12.31 -11.90 -0.31
C LEU A 124 -11.35 -11.00 -1.09
N LYS A 125 -11.73 -10.52 -2.28
CA LYS A 125 -10.93 -9.55 -3.03
C LYS A 125 -10.88 -8.20 -2.32
N TYR A 126 -11.81 -7.90 -1.41
CA TYR A 126 -11.84 -6.64 -0.65
C TYR A 126 -10.57 -6.41 0.17
N LYS A 127 -9.76 -7.44 0.43
CA LYS A 127 -8.44 -7.29 1.07
C LYS A 127 -7.52 -6.30 0.35
N VAL A 128 -7.65 -6.13 -0.97
CA VAL A 128 -6.89 -5.11 -1.71
C VAL A 128 -7.23 -3.68 -1.26
N HIS A 129 -8.49 -3.43 -0.87
CA HIS A 129 -8.93 -2.17 -0.30
C HIS A 129 -8.19 -1.88 1.02
N PHE A 130 -8.12 -2.88 1.92
CA PHE A 130 -7.36 -2.75 3.17
C PHE A 130 -5.89 -2.49 2.90
N HIS A 131 -5.25 -3.25 2.01
CA HIS A 131 -3.85 -3.03 1.66
C HIS A 131 -3.61 -1.63 1.10
N ARG A 132 -4.48 -1.13 0.22
CA ARG A 132 -4.32 0.23 -0.33
C ARG A 132 -4.50 1.27 0.77
N LYS A 133 -5.52 1.13 1.62
CA LYS A 133 -5.77 2.04 2.75
C LYS A 133 -4.59 2.08 3.73
N GLN A 134 -4.08 0.91 4.10
CA GLN A 134 -2.96 0.72 5.02
C GLN A 134 -1.65 1.31 4.49
N ASN A 135 -1.31 1.07 3.22
CA ASN A 135 -0.02 1.46 2.66
C ASN A 135 -0.02 2.84 1.99
N GLN A 136 -1.19 3.39 1.63
CA GLN A 136 -1.29 4.70 0.96
C GLN A 136 -1.97 5.73 1.86
N LEU A 137 -3.25 5.53 2.20
CA LEU A 137 -4.05 6.53 2.89
C LEU A 137 -3.57 6.77 4.33
N TYR A 138 -3.33 5.72 5.11
CA TYR A 138 -2.84 5.86 6.49
C TYR A 138 -1.43 6.44 6.53
N SER A 139 -0.53 5.97 5.67
CA SER A 139 0.82 6.56 5.57
C SER A 139 0.78 8.05 5.22
N ALA A 140 -0.16 8.49 4.37
CA ALA A 140 -0.34 9.91 4.08
C ALA A 140 -0.87 10.69 5.30
N LEU A 141 -1.84 10.14 6.04
CA LEU A 141 -2.38 10.75 7.26
C LEU A 141 -1.34 10.83 8.39
N GLU A 142 -0.52 9.80 8.58
CA GLU A 142 0.53 9.75 9.58
C GLU A 142 1.59 10.84 9.35
N ARG A 143 1.94 11.12 8.08
CA ARG A 143 2.83 12.26 7.74
C ARG A 143 2.22 13.62 8.12
N LYS A 144 0.89 13.71 8.28
CA LYS A 144 0.19 14.89 8.80
C LYS A 144 0.08 14.89 10.33
N GLY A 145 0.70 13.95 11.02
CA GLY A 145 0.61 13.78 12.47
C GLY A 145 -0.69 13.15 12.94
N PHE A 146 -1.44 12.51 12.04
CA PHE A 146 -2.72 11.86 12.32
C PHE A 146 -2.52 10.33 12.45
N THR A 147 -1.86 9.92 13.54
CA THR A 147 -1.34 8.55 13.75
C THR A 147 -2.24 7.68 14.62
N ARG A 148 -2.86 8.25 15.67
CA ARG A 148 -3.68 7.43 16.58
C ARG A 148 -4.93 6.90 15.86
N PRO A 149 -5.74 7.75 15.20
CA PRO A 149 -6.97 7.26 14.55
C PRO A 149 -6.70 6.35 13.34
N SER A 150 -5.58 6.53 12.63
CA SER A 150 -5.16 5.62 11.56
C SER A 150 -4.73 4.25 12.12
N THR A 151 -4.02 4.21 13.25
CA THR A 151 -3.68 2.95 13.95
C THR A 151 -4.91 2.21 14.48
N THR A 152 -5.86 2.95 15.06
CA THR A 152 -7.15 2.42 15.51
C THR A 152 -7.92 1.78 14.35
N MET A 153 -8.04 2.48 13.22
CA MET A 153 -8.72 1.96 12.03
C MET A 153 -7.97 0.79 11.39
N TRP A 154 -6.63 0.78 11.41
CA TRP A 154 -5.83 -0.36 10.95
C TRP A 154 -6.16 -1.63 11.74
N THR A 155 -6.22 -1.52 13.06
CA THR A 155 -6.55 -2.67 13.92
C THR A 155 -7.92 -3.23 13.57
N TYR A 156 -8.89 -2.36 13.28
CA TYR A 156 -10.22 -2.78 12.87
C TYR A 156 -10.22 -3.43 11.46
N ASP A 157 -9.41 -2.94 10.53
CA ASP A 157 -9.21 -3.57 9.21
C ASP A 157 -8.71 -5.01 9.34
N ASP A 158 -7.72 -5.22 10.22
CA ASP A 158 -7.13 -6.53 10.47
C ASP A 158 -8.16 -7.49 11.10
N TYR A 159 -8.97 -7.01 12.04
CA TYR A 159 -10.08 -7.77 12.64
C TYR A 159 -11.09 -8.22 11.56
N VAL A 160 -11.59 -7.29 10.74
CA VAL A 160 -12.55 -7.61 9.67
C VAL A 160 -11.94 -8.58 8.65
N ARG A 161 -10.67 -8.39 8.28
CA ARG A 161 -9.96 -9.32 7.39
C ARG A 161 -9.90 -10.74 7.96
N ASP A 162 -9.70 -10.87 9.26
CA ASP A 162 -9.62 -12.16 9.93
C ASP A 162 -10.99 -12.84 10.02
N GLU A 163 -12.07 -12.09 10.21
CA GLU A 163 -13.44 -12.60 10.09
C GLU A 163 -13.76 -13.08 8.68
N MET A 164 -13.34 -12.35 7.64
CA MET A 164 -13.49 -12.77 6.25
C MET A 164 -12.76 -14.09 5.97
N ASN A 165 -11.57 -14.28 6.55
CA ASN A 165 -10.83 -15.54 6.46
C ASN A 165 -11.58 -16.68 7.17
N LYS A 166 -12.08 -16.43 8.38
CA LYS A 166 -12.84 -17.39 9.17
C LYS A 166 -14.11 -17.84 8.44
N ALA A 167 -14.88 -16.90 7.88
CA ALA A 167 -16.08 -17.21 7.10
C ALA A 167 -15.73 -18.07 5.88
N ARG A 168 -14.67 -17.72 5.12
CA ARG A 168 -14.18 -18.55 4.02
C ARG A 168 -13.85 -19.97 4.47
N ASP A 169 -13.12 -20.12 5.57
CA ASP A 169 -12.67 -21.43 6.04
C ASP A 169 -13.84 -22.31 6.48
N LEU A 170 -14.83 -21.74 7.17
CA LEU A 170 -16.06 -22.44 7.54
C LEU A 170 -16.86 -22.91 6.32
N LEU A 171 -16.94 -22.07 5.28
CA LEU A 171 -17.57 -22.44 4.01
C LEU A 171 -16.85 -23.63 3.35
N GLN A 172 -15.52 -23.58 3.26
CA GLN A 172 -14.71 -24.64 2.65
C GLN A 172 -14.77 -25.97 3.42
N LEU A 173 -14.96 -25.90 4.74
CA LEU A 173 -15.12 -27.07 5.60
C LEU A 173 -16.55 -27.64 5.58
N GLY A 174 -17.48 -27.03 4.86
CA GLY A 174 -18.89 -27.46 4.82
C GLY A 174 -19.64 -27.25 6.13
N ARG A 175 -19.17 -26.35 7.01
CA ARG A 175 -19.81 -26.03 8.30
C ARG A 175 -20.89 -24.97 8.09
N THR A 176 -22.00 -25.35 7.45
CA THR A 176 -23.04 -24.42 6.97
C THR A 176 -23.59 -23.47 8.03
N GLU A 177 -24.03 -23.97 9.20
CA GLU A 177 -24.63 -23.12 10.23
C GLU A 177 -23.61 -22.13 10.82
N ASP A 178 -22.40 -22.62 11.12
CA ASP A 178 -21.31 -21.78 11.62
C ASP A 178 -20.88 -20.74 10.59
N PHE A 179 -20.86 -21.12 9.30
CA PHE A 179 -20.57 -20.19 8.21
C PHE A 179 -21.62 -19.09 8.12
N LEU A 180 -22.92 -19.41 8.16
CA LEU A 180 -23.97 -18.40 8.09
C LEU A 180 -23.92 -17.43 9.27
N GLN A 181 -23.63 -17.93 10.48
CA GLN A 181 -23.44 -17.08 11.64
C GLN A 181 -22.19 -16.20 11.51
N ALA A 182 -21.07 -16.77 11.05
CA ALA A 182 -19.83 -16.02 10.83
C ALA A 182 -19.97 -14.97 9.72
N PHE A 183 -20.68 -15.29 8.63
CA PHE A 183 -20.97 -14.35 7.56
C PHE A 183 -21.81 -13.19 8.06
N LYS A 184 -22.83 -13.46 8.90
CA LYS A 184 -23.67 -12.40 9.48
C LYS A 184 -22.83 -11.42 10.31
N THR A 185 -22.02 -11.93 11.25
CA THR A 185 -21.15 -11.10 12.09
C THR A 185 -20.16 -10.30 11.23
N MET A 186 -19.45 -10.97 10.32
CA MET A 186 -18.53 -10.32 9.38
C MET A 186 -19.24 -9.23 8.55
N SER A 187 -20.47 -9.47 8.10
CA SER A 187 -21.24 -8.49 7.32
C SER A 187 -21.60 -7.26 8.14
N GLU A 188 -22.00 -7.44 9.41
CA GLU A 188 -22.27 -6.33 10.34
C GLU A 188 -20.99 -5.49 10.55
N ASP A 189 -19.85 -6.14 10.79
CA ASP A 189 -18.57 -5.47 11.08
C ASP A 189 -17.97 -4.80 9.84
N VAL A 190 -18.07 -5.40 8.64
CA VAL A 190 -17.68 -4.76 7.38
C VAL A 190 -18.50 -3.48 7.14
N LEU A 191 -19.82 -3.54 7.33
CA LEU A 191 -20.70 -2.39 7.09
C LEU A 191 -20.46 -1.27 8.10
N ASP A 192 -20.18 -1.61 9.35
CA ASP A 192 -19.78 -0.65 10.38
C ASP A 192 -18.43 0.00 10.05
N LEU A 193 -17.42 -0.78 9.64
CA LEU A 193 -16.13 -0.26 9.19
C LEU A 193 -16.30 0.73 8.03
N ILE A 194 -17.07 0.37 7.00
CA ILE A 194 -17.35 1.26 5.87
C ILE A 194 -18.08 2.53 6.33
N GLY A 195 -19.04 2.40 7.26
CA GLY A 195 -19.73 3.55 7.84
C GLY A 195 -18.78 4.54 8.50
N LYS A 196 -17.81 4.03 9.28
CA LYS A 196 -16.76 4.84 9.91
C LYS A 196 -15.86 5.52 8.89
N GLU A 197 -15.50 4.79 7.83
CA GLU A 197 -14.68 5.36 6.76
C GLU A 197 -15.38 6.53 6.07
N GLU A 198 -16.65 6.34 5.70
CA GLU A 198 -17.44 7.36 5.01
C GLU A 198 -17.74 8.57 5.88
N LEU A 199 -18.00 8.33 7.17
CA LEU A 199 -18.40 9.36 8.11
C LEU A 199 -17.22 10.14 8.69
N ILE A 200 -16.07 9.49 8.91
CA ILE A 200 -14.93 10.05 9.64
C ILE A 200 -13.67 10.07 8.79
N LEU A 201 -13.22 8.93 8.29
CA LEU A 201 -11.89 8.80 7.67
C LEU A 201 -11.78 9.61 6.37
N TYR A 202 -12.72 9.43 5.43
CA TYR A 202 -12.66 10.07 4.12
C TYR A 202 -12.83 11.59 4.21
N PRO A 203 -13.80 12.16 4.96
CA PRO A 203 -13.88 13.61 5.14
C PRO A 203 -12.63 14.20 5.78
N THR A 204 -12.09 13.54 6.82
CA THR A 204 -10.84 13.97 7.48
C THR A 204 -9.67 13.95 6.49
N SER A 205 -9.56 12.89 5.68
CA SER A 205 -8.52 12.76 4.66
C SER A 205 -8.58 13.90 3.64
N LEU A 206 -9.77 14.25 3.15
CA LEU A 206 -9.97 15.35 2.20
C LEU A 206 -9.60 16.73 2.75
N LYS A 207 -9.51 16.87 4.08
CA LYS A 207 -9.13 18.12 4.74
C LYS A 207 -7.64 18.18 5.09
N LEU A 208 -7.02 17.05 5.39
CA LEU A 208 -5.62 16.96 5.80
C LEU A 208 -4.65 16.75 4.63
N ILE A 209 -5.07 16.02 3.60
CA ILE A 209 -4.25 15.66 2.44
C ILE A 209 -4.59 16.62 1.29
N SER A 210 -3.56 17.18 0.67
CA SER A 210 -3.73 18.09 -0.47
C SER A 210 -3.98 17.34 -1.78
N ASP A 211 -4.55 18.03 -2.77
CA ASP A 211 -4.79 17.45 -4.10
C ASP A 211 -3.49 16.94 -4.76
N ALA A 212 -2.35 17.60 -4.54
CA ALA A 212 -1.05 17.17 -5.05
C ALA A 212 -0.59 15.84 -4.42
N GLU A 213 -0.76 15.69 -3.10
CA GLU A 213 -0.44 14.45 -2.40
C GLU A 213 -1.37 13.31 -2.83
N PHE A 214 -2.66 13.60 -3.06
CA PHE A 214 -3.57 12.61 -3.65
C PHE A 214 -3.17 12.22 -5.07
N GLU A 215 -2.59 13.11 -5.86
CA GLU A 215 -2.07 12.76 -7.18
C GLU A 215 -0.86 11.82 -7.09
N GLU A 216 0.06 12.09 -6.17
CA GLU A 216 1.24 11.24 -5.91
C GLU A 216 0.82 9.82 -5.45
N MET A 217 -0.23 9.72 -4.64
CA MET A 217 -0.77 8.42 -4.19
C MET A 217 -1.24 7.53 -5.33
N LYS A 218 -1.68 8.09 -6.47
CA LYS A 218 -2.29 7.29 -7.55
C LYS A 218 -1.35 6.26 -8.17
N HIS A 219 -0.04 6.48 -8.14
CA HIS A 219 0.92 5.49 -8.64
C HIS A 219 0.92 4.26 -7.74
N GLY A 220 1.13 4.45 -6.43
CA GLY A 220 1.10 3.36 -5.45
C GLY A 220 -0.28 2.69 -5.34
N ASP A 221 -1.37 3.45 -5.48
CA ASP A 221 -2.72 2.90 -5.56
C ASP A 221 -2.86 1.89 -6.72
N ARG A 222 -2.28 2.18 -7.89
CA ARG A 222 -2.30 1.29 -9.06
C ARG A 222 -1.41 0.06 -8.89
N GLU A 223 -0.26 0.19 -8.23
CA GLU A 223 0.62 -0.94 -7.94
C GLU A 223 -0.04 -1.95 -7.01
N ILE A 224 -0.81 -1.48 -6.03
CA ILE A 224 -1.56 -2.33 -5.10
C ILE A 224 -2.83 -2.88 -5.77
N GLY A 225 -3.58 -2.02 -6.46
CA GLY A 225 -4.79 -2.34 -7.20
C GLY A 225 -6.10 -1.96 -6.50
N PHE A 226 -7.21 -2.34 -7.17
CA PHE A 226 -8.56 -1.90 -6.81
C PHE A 226 -9.54 -3.08 -6.68
N PHE A 227 -10.50 -2.93 -5.77
CA PHE A 227 -11.54 -3.89 -5.49
C PHE A 227 -12.73 -3.72 -6.43
N LEU A 228 -12.81 -4.56 -7.47
CA LEU A 228 -14.00 -4.71 -8.32
C LEU A 228 -14.59 -3.39 -8.84
N ILE A 229 -13.72 -2.42 -9.12
CA ILE A 229 -14.06 -1.15 -9.74
C ILE A 229 -13.11 -0.89 -10.91
N ASP A 230 -13.55 -0.06 -11.85
CA ASP A 230 -12.72 0.44 -12.93
C ASP A 230 -12.04 1.75 -12.53
N MET A 231 -10.81 1.99 -13.00
CA MET A 231 -10.10 3.26 -12.86
C MET A 231 -9.81 3.92 -14.21
N PRO A 232 -9.69 5.27 -14.26
CA PRO A 232 -9.34 5.94 -15.51
C PRO A 232 -7.97 5.47 -16.01
N GLY A 233 -7.93 5.08 -17.28
CA GLY A 233 -6.72 4.58 -17.94
C GLY A 233 -6.52 3.06 -17.83
N ASP A 234 -7.40 2.33 -17.14
CA ASP A 234 -7.39 0.87 -17.17
C ASP A 234 -7.84 0.40 -18.55
N ALA A 235 -6.90 0.03 -19.42
CA ALA A 235 -7.21 -0.71 -20.63
C ALA A 235 -7.79 -2.09 -20.23
N PRO A 236 -8.75 -2.65 -20.99
CA PRO A 236 -9.22 -4.01 -20.72
C PRO A 236 -8.03 -4.96 -20.77
N LYS A 237 -7.80 -5.72 -19.68
CA LYS A 237 -6.64 -6.61 -19.48
C LYS A 237 -6.43 -7.56 -20.67
N ALA A 238 -5.59 -7.14 -21.62
CA ALA A 238 -4.83 -7.98 -22.51
C ALA A 238 -3.37 -7.88 -22.08
N ALA A 239 -2.72 -9.03 -21.95
CA ALA A 239 -1.36 -9.14 -21.46
C ALA A 239 -0.37 -8.33 -22.31
N THR A 240 0.65 -7.82 -21.62
CA THR A 240 1.96 -7.32 -22.08
C THR A 240 2.12 -5.85 -22.47
N ALA A 241 3.28 -5.35 -22.01
CA ALA A 241 4.06 -4.18 -22.41
C ALA A 241 3.69 -2.83 -21.77
N SER A 242 4.51 -2.50 -20.75
CA SER A 242 4.80 -1.15 -20.27
C SER A 242 5.03 -0.18 -21.43
N THR A 243 4.34 0.96 -21.43
CA THR A 243 4.77 2.15 -22.18
C THR A 243 4.36 3.45 -21.47
N ASN A 244 5.39 4.23 -21.15
CA ASN A 244 5.55 5.69 -21.20
C ASN A 244 4.51 6.60 -20.52
N ALA A 245 4.94 7.18 -19.39
CA ALA A 245 4.35 8.40 -18.83
C ALA A 245 4.76 9.66 -19.66
N PRO A 246 3.88 10.69 -19.76
CA PRO A 246 4.18 11.90 -20.51
C PRO A 246 5.04 12.89 -19.72
N ALA A 247 5.94 13.56 -20.43
CA ALA A 247 6.80 14.62 -19.96
C ALA A 247 5.98 15.87 -19.56
N GLY A 248 6.14 16.34 -18.32
CA GLY A 248 5.47 17.53 -17.83
C GLY A 248 5.94 17.92 -16.43
N GLY A 249 7.22 18.25 -16.27
CA GLY A 249 7.77 18.71 -14.99
C GLY A 249 9.19 19.28 -15.01
N ASP A 250 9.92 19.14 -16.13
CA ASP A 250 11.37 19.37 -16.13
C ASP A 250 11.84 20.82 -16.17
N PHE A 251 10.99 21.83 -16.37
CA PHE A 251 11.50 23.19 -16.55
C PHE A 251 12.18 23.78 -15.31
N ILE A 252 11.68 23.46 -14.11
CA ILE A 252 12.24 23.99 -12.85
C ILE A 252 13.49 23.20 -12.42
N ASN A 253 13.50 21.89 -12.68
CA ASN A 253 14.65 21.02 -12.39
C ASN A 253 15.79 21.26 -13.39
N ASP A 254 15.50 21.47 -14.67
CA ASP A 254 16.49 21.86 -15.67
C ASP A 254 17.07 23.24 -15.38
N LEU A 255 16.26 24.18 -14.88
CA LEU A 255 16.73 25.50 -14.47
C LEU A 255 17.64 25.43 -13.24
N ALA A 256 17.31 24.58 -12.26
CA ALA A 256 18.16 24.34 -11.09
C ALA A 256 19.49 23.65 -11.47
N ALA A 257 19.44 22.70 -12.40
CA ALA A 257 20.62 22.02 -12.94
C ALA A 257 21.50 22.96 -13.78
N LEU A 258 20.92 23.87 -14.58
CA LEU A 258 21.67 24.88 -15.32
C LEU A 258 22.34 25.90 -14.40
N LEU A 259 21.65 26.33 -13.34
CA LEU A 259 22.20 27.25 -12.35
C LEU A 259 23.37 26.62 -11.56
N GLY A 260 23.29 25.31 -11.27
CA GLY A 260 24.42 24.55 -10.72
C GLY A 260 25.61 24.43 -11.68
N LYS A 261 25.35 24.32 -12.99
CA LYS A 261 26.39 24.15 -14.02
C LYS A 261 27.16 25.44 -14.36
N TYR A 262 26.61 26.62 -14.06
CA TYR A 262 27.22 27.93 -14.37
C TYR A 262 27.87 28.65 -13.17
N GLY A 263 28.18 27.92 -12.09
CA GLY A 263 29.33 28.23 -11.24
C GLY A 263 29.28 29.55 -10.47
N MET A 264 28.42 29.62 -9.44
CA MET A 264 28.70 30.45 -8.26
C MET A 264 28.45 29.64 -6.98
N GLY A 265 29.52 28.96 -6.53
CA GLY A 265 29.71 28.64 -5.13
C GLY A 265 29.29 27.25 -4.68
N ALA A 266 30.18 26.26 -4.85
CA ALA A 266 30.62 25.37 -3.77
C ALA A 266 31.76 24.49 -4.29
N LYS A 267 32.84 24.43 -3.51
CA LYS A 267 33.92 23.46 -3.66
C LYS A 267 33.37 22.05 -3.43
N ASP A 268 33.96 21.08 -4.10
CA ASP A 268 33.86 19.64 -3.85
C ASP A 268 33.63 19.32 -2.36
N THR A 269 32.40 18.95 -2.04
CA THR A 269 32.06 18.23 -0.81
C THR A 269 31.74 16.81 -1.23
N ASP A 270 32.35 15.82 -0.56
CA ASP A 270 32.22 14.39 -0.83
C ASP A 270 30.80 13.97 -1.26
N ASP A 271 30.71 13.33 -2.43
CA ASP A 271 29.47 12.93 -3.14
C ASP A 271 28.78 11.70 -2.51
N ASP A 272 29.36 11.10 -1.46
CA ASP A 272 28.87 9.85 -0.84
C ASP A 272 27.56 10.03 -0.05
N ASP A 273 27.32 11.22 0.52
CA ASP A 273 26.08 11.55 1.25
C ASP A 273 24.96 12.09 0.34
N ARG A 274 25.22 12.21 -0.96
CA ARG A 274 24.20 12.68 -1.91
C ARG A 274 23.11 11.61 -2.06
N VAL A 275 21.88 12.00 -1.74
CA VAL A 275 20.69 11.16 -1.97
C VAL A 275 20.36 11.20 -3.47
N LEU A 276 20.34 10.02 -4.08
CA LEU A 276 19.97 9.78 -5.47
C LEU A 276 18.52 9.30 -5.53
N ASP A 277 17.73 9.88 -6.44
CA ASP A 277 16.42 9.34 -6.80
C ASP A 277 16.61 8.11 -7.70
N VAL A 278 16.10 6.95 -7.26
CA VAL A 278 15.98 5.73 -8.08
C VAL A 278 14.51 5.55 -8.49
N ALA A 279 14.23 4.59 -9.37
CA ALA A 279 12.87 4.36 -9.90
C ALA A 279 11.82 4.32 -8.78
N GLU A 280 12.08 3.54 -7.72
CA GLU A 280 11.20 3.42 -6.55
C GLU A 280 12.00 3.62 -5.26
N GLY A 281 12.30 4.88 -4.94
CA GLY A 281 12.91 5.26 -3.67
C GLY A 281 14.04 6.28 -3.80
N LYS A 282 14.69 6.53 -2.65
CA LYS A 282 15.78 7.50 -2.54
C LYS A 282 16.90 6.88 -1.71
N LEU A 283 18.11 6.81 -2.26
CA LEU A 283 19.24 6.13 -1.64
C LEU A 283 20.53 6.92 -1.86
N THR A 284 21.45 6.88 -0.90
CA THR A 284 22.83 7.35 -1.13
C THR A 284 23.62 6.33 -1.93
N LEU A 285 24.75 6.75 -2.52
CA LEU A 285 25.64 5.84 -3.24
C LEU A 285 26.17 4.73 -2.33
N GLU A 286 26.49 5.05 -1.07
CA GLU A 286 26.90 4.07 -0.07
C GLU A 286 25.81 3.01 0.18
N GLN A 287 24.56 3.42 0.34
CA GLN A 287 23.44 2.50 0.54
C GLN A 287 23.23 1.57 -0.67
N ILE A 288 23.35 2.10 -1.89
CA ILE A 288 23.29 1.30 -3.12
C ILE A 288 24.40 0.23 -3.14
N ASN A 289 25.63 0.62 -2.78
CA ASN A 289 26.76 -0.31 -2.70
C ASN A 289 26.54 -1.40 -1.63
N LEU A 290 25.97 -1.04 -0.48
CA LEU A 290 25.63 -1.99 0.58
C LEU A 290 24.57 -3.00 0.12
N LEU A 291 23.51 -2.56 -0.54
CA LEU A 291 22.49 -3.46 -1.11
C LEU A 291 23.14 -4.50 -2.01
N PHE A 292 23.93 -4.07 -3.01
CA PHE A 292 24.61 -4.96 -3.95
C PHE A 292 25.63 -5.90 -3.30
N ARG A 293 26.28 -5.48 -2.20
CA ARG A 293 27.25 -6.31 -1.46
C ARG A 293 26.58 -7.44 -0.67
N HIS A 294 25.33 -7.25 -0.26
CA HIS A 294 24.59 -8.18 0.61
C HIS A 294 23.55 -9.03 -0.13
N LEU A 295 23.35 -8.83 -1.43
CA LEU A 295 22.52 -9.72 -2.24
C LEU A 295 23.09 -11.15 -2.24
N PRO A 296 22.24 -12.19 -2.17
CA PRO A 296 22.67 -13.60 -2.20
C PRO A 296 22.98 -14.08 -3.64
N VAL A 297 23.20 -13.16 -4.57
CA VAL A 297 23.45 -13.41 -5.99
C VAL A 297 24.58 -12.52 -6.48
N ASP A 298 25.38 -13.05 -7.40
CA ASP A 298 26.39 -12.26 -8.10
C ASP A 298 25.80 -11.64 -9.35
N ILE A 299 25.89 -10.32 -9.49
CA ILE A 299 25.43 -9.58 -10.66
C ILE A 299 26.64 -9.06 -11.42
N SER A 300 26.56 -9.09 -12.75
CA SER A 300 27.47 -8.37 -13.66
C SER A 300 26.61 -7.67 -14.69
N TYR A 301 26.82 -6.36 -14.87
CA TYR A 301 26.10 -5.56 -15.85
C TYR A 301 27.04 -5.19 -17.01
N VAL A 302 26.55 -5.44 -18.21
CA VAL A 302 27.18 -5.09 -19.49
C VAL A 302 26.25 -4.12 -20.18
N ASP A 303 26.76 -2.98 -20.63
CA ASP A 303 25.95 -1.93 -21.26
C ASP A 303 25.64 -2.23 -22.72
N GLU A 304 24.90 -1.31 -23.35
CA GLU A 304 24.53 -1.35 -24.76
C GLU A 304 25.73 -1.35 -25.73
N ASN A 305 26.92 -0.97 -25.24
CA ASN A 305 28.19 -0.97 -25.98
C ASN A 305 29.00 -2.26 -25.75
N GLU A 306 28.40 -3.27 -25.11
CA GLU A 306 29.03 -4.56 -24.78
C GLU A 306 30.21 -4.43 -23.79
N LEU A 307 30.26 -3.33 -23.02
CA LEU A 307 31.30 -3.06 -22.04
C LEU A 307 30.83 -3.45 -20.64
N VAL A 308 31.68 -4.15 -19.88
CA VAL A 308 31.39 -4.45 -18.48
C VAL A 308 31.41 -3.16 -17.66
N LYS A 309 30.27 -2.78 -17.07
CA LYS A 309 30.15 -1.53 -16.26
C LYS A 309 30.14 -1.77 -14.77
N PHE A 310 29.66 -2.93 -14.35
CA PHE A 310 29.45 -3.19 -12.94
C PHE A 310 29.53 -4.68 -12.64
N TYR A 311 30.00 -5.01 -11.44
CA TYR A 311 29.85 -6.32 -10.83
C TYR A 311 29.66 -6.17 -9.32
N THR A 312 28.94 -7.10 -8.70
CA THR A 312 28.80 -7.15 -7.24
C THR A 312 30.06 -7.70 -6.59
N ASP A 313 30.64 -6.99 -5.62
CA ASP A 313 31.79 -7.45 -4.83
C ASP A 313 31.34 -8.20 -3.57
N THR A 314 30.63 -9.31 -3.75
CA THR A 314 30.16 -10.14 -2.63
C THR A 314 31.30 -10.99 -2.05
N PRO A 315 31.28 -11.28 -0.73
CA PRO A 315 32.25 -12.19 -0.12
C PRO A 315 32.14 -13.64 -0.62
N HIS A 316 30.95 -14.04 -1.08
CA HIS A 316 30.59 -15.43 -1.42
C HIS A 316 30.59 -15.71 -2.93
N ARG A 317 31.18 -14.82 -3.74
CA ARG A 317 31.12 -14.90 -5.21
C ARG A 317 31.60 -16.24 -5.77
N VAL A 318 30.85 -16.73 -6.75
CA VAL A 318 31.15 -18.00 -7.43
C VAL A 318 32.27 -17.81 -8.46
N PHE A 319 32.27 -16.68 -9.17
CA PHE A 319 33.27 -16.36 -10.18
C PHE A 319 34.05 -15.10 -9.77
N PRO A 320 35.37 -15.19 -9.55
CA PRO A 320 36.16 -14.03 -9.17
C PRO A 320 36.13 -12.96 -10.27
N ARG A 321 36.09 -11.70 -9.85
CA ARG A 321 36.21 -10.49 -10.68
C ARG A 321 37.26 -9.56 -10.07
N SER A 322 37.87 -8.75 -10.91
CA SER A 322 38.80 -7.70 -10.48
C SER A 322 38.37 -6.37 -11.06
N LYS A 323 38.77 -5.26 -10.43
CA LYS A 323 38.47 -3.91 -10.90
C LYS A 323 38.88 -3.66 -12.35
N GLY A 324 39.92 -4.35 -12.84
CA GLY A 324 40.40 -4.22 -14.22
C GLY A 324 39.46 -4.80 -15.30
N VAL A 325 38.36 -5.45 -14.92
CA VAL A 325 37.34 -5.90 -15.88
C VAL A 325 36.42 -4.75 -16.32
N ILE A 326 36.30 -3.69 -15.53
CA ILE A 326 35.41 -2.56 -15.83
C ILE A 326 35.92 -1.82 -17.08
N GLY A 327 35.02 -1.58 -18.04
CA GLY A 327 35.32 -1.00 -19.35
C GLY A 327 35.86 -1.98 -20.38
N ARG A 328 36.03 -3.26 -20.04
CA ARG A 328 36.45 -4.29 -20.99
C ARG A 328 35.25 -4.82 -21.77
N GLU A 329 35.43 -5.06 -23.07
CA GLU A 329 34.42 -5.75 -23.89
C GLU A 329 34.16 -7.17 -23.37
N VAL A 330 32.89 -7.55 -23.29
CA VAL A 330 32.44 -8.83 -22.71
C VAL A 330 33.02 -10.06 -23.42
N ARG A 331 33.18 -10.00 -24.75
CA ARG A 331 33.80 -11.08 -25.54
C ARG A 331 35.24 -11.37 -25.11
N ASN A 332 35.98 -10.33 -24.71
CA ASN A 332 37.36 -10.45 -24.26
C ASN A 332 37.47 -11.04 -22.85
N CYS A 333 36.36 -11.13 -22.11
CA CYS A 333 36.33 -11.71 -20.77
C CYS A 333 36.17 -13.24 -20.77
N HIS A 334 35.96 -13.85 -21.94
CA HIS A 334 35.68 -15.28 -22.08
C HIS A 334 36.77 -16.01 -22.89
N PRO A 335 37.01 -17.31 -22.61
CA PRO A 335 37.93 -18.11 -23.41
C PRO A 335 37.48 -18.22 -24.89
N PRO A 336 38.42 -18.36 -25.85
CA PRO A 336 38.08 -18.50 -27.27
C PRO A 336 37.10 -19.64 -27.59
N LYS A 337 37.08 -20.69 -26.76
CA LYS A 337 36.18 -21.84 -26.93
C LYS A 337 34.71 -21.54 -26.59
N SER A 338 34.41 -20.46 -25.89
CA SER A 338 33.05 -20.13 -25.43
C SER A 338 32.56 -18.74 -25.85
N VAL A 339 33.41 -17.93 -26.50
CA VAL A 339 33.05 -16.57 -26.92
C VAL A 339 31.89 -16.54 -27.91
N HIS A 340 31.83 -17.49 -28.83
CA HIS A 340 30.76 -17.60 -29.82
C HIS A 340 29.37 -17.79 -29.18
N ILE A 341 29.30 -18.48 -28.03
CA ILE A 341 28.06 -18.67 -27.27
C ILE A 341 27.59 -17.33 -26.69
N VAL A 342 28.53 -16.52 -26.18
CA VAL A 342 28.23 -15.20 -25.61
C VAL A 342 27.76 -14.24 -26.70
N GLU A 343 28.43 -14.23 -27.86
CA GLU A 343 28.04 -13.41 -29.01
C GLU A 343 26.64 -13.79 -29.53
N GLU A 344 26.31 -15.09 -29.59
CA GLU A 344 24.98 -15.56 -29.98
C GLU A 344 23.89 -15.07 -29.01
N ILE A 345 24.14 -15.13 -27.70
CA ILE A 345 23.19 -14.65 -26.68
C ILE A 345 22.96 -13.14 -26.83
N ILE A 346 24.03 -12.35 -27.00
CA ILE A 346 23.93 -10.90 -27.15
C ILE A 346 23.11 -10.54 -28.40
N GLU A 347 23.34 -11.22 -29.53
CA GLU A 347 22.61 -10.94 -30.75
C GLU A 347 21.11 -11.30 -30.62
N LYS A 348 20.80 -12.43 -29.97
CA LYS A 348 19.41 -12.81 -29.65
C LYS A 348 18.71 -11.80 -28.73
N PHE A 349 19.44 -11.19 -27.81
CA PHE A 349 18.92 -10.15 -26.93
C PHE A 349 18.68 -8.85 -27.70
N ARG A 350 19.66 -8.42 -28.53
CA ARG A 350 19.56 -7.21 -29.35
C ARG A 350 18.42 -7.26 -30.35
N THR A 351 18.19 -8.42 -30.96
CA THR A 351 17.11 -8.63 -31.95
C THR A 351 15.75 -8.86 -31.31
N GLY A 352 15.69 -9.03 -29.98
CA GLY A 352 14.47 -9.39 -29.25
C GLY A 352 14.01 -10.83 -29.46
N GLU A 353 14.82 -11.69 -30.10
CA GLU A 353 14.53 -13.13 -30.25
C GLU A 353 14.43 -13.81 -28.87
N GLN A 354 15.26 -13.38 -27.91
CA GLN A 354 15.24 -13.86 -26.53
C GLN A 354 15.44 -12.70 -25.56
N SER A 355 14.81 -12.76 -24.39
CA SER A 355 15.06 -11.81 -23.28
C SER A 355 15.70 -12.49 -22.06
N ARG A 356 15.90 -13.81 -22.13
CA ARG A 356 16.40 -14.63 -21.04
C ARG A 356 17.16 -15.84 -21.56
N SER A 357 18.35 -16.08 -21.04
CA SER A 357 19.16 -17.27 -21.32
C SER A 357 19.70 -17.84 -20.01
N GLU A 358 19.56 -19.14 -19.80
CA GLU A 358 19.92 -19.79 -18.53
C GLU A 358 20.72 -21.08 -18.74
N PHE A 359 21.65 -21.34 -17.83
CA PHE A 359 22.39 -22.59 -17.76
C PHE A 359 22.87 -22.84 -16.33
N TRP A 360 23.29 -24.07 -16.06
CA TRP A 360 23.80 -24.45 -14.74
C TRP A 360 25.08 -25.27 -14.84
N ILE A 361 25.89 -25.19 -13.80
CA ILE A 361 27.11 -25.97 -13.64
C ILE A 361 26.98 -26.81 -12.36
N ASN A 362 27.02 -28.12 -12.54
CA ASN A 362 27.02 -29.09 -11.45
C ASN A 362 28.47 -29.39 -11.01
N LYS A 363 28.83 -29.01 -9.78
CA LYS A 363 30.09 -29.41 -9.14
C LYS A 363 29.79 -30.21 -7.86
N PRO A 364 30.69 -31.10 -7.41
CA PRO A 364 30.54 -31.76 -6.11
C PRO A 364 30.34 -30.72 -4.99
N GLY A 365 29.19 -30.76 -4.32
CA GLY A 365 28.85 -29.84 -3.22
C GLY A 365 28.48 -28.41 -3.64
N LEU A 366 28.36 -28.09 -4.94
CA LEU A 366 28.02 -26.75 -5.41
C LEU A 366 27.22 -26.80 -6.71
N PHE A 367 25.99 -26.29 -6.65
CA PHE A 367 25.14 -26.05 -7.82
C PHE A 367 25.18 -24.58 -8.19
N ILE A 368 25.66 -24.26 -9.40
CA ILE A 368 25.76 -22.88 -9.88
C ILE A 368 24.70 -22.68 -10.94
N TYR A 369 23.78 -21.76 -10.69
CA TYR A 369 22.75 -21.36 -11.64
C TYR A 369 23.08 -19.98 -12.21
N ILE A 370 23.08 -19.85 -13.53
CA ILE A 370 23.51 -18.64 -14.23
C ILE A 370 22.37 -18.23 -15.17
N VAL A 371 21.96 -16.97 -15.05
CA VAL A 371 20.90 -16.37 -15.86
C VAL A 371 21.42 -15.07 -16.45
N TYR A 372 21.24 -14.90 -17.75
CA TYR A 372 21.38 -13.64 -18.45
C TYR A 372 19.99 -13.11 -18.78
N VAL A 373 19.80 -11.80 -18.60
CA VAL A 373 18.55 -11.08 -18.88
C VAL A 373 18.89 -9.87 -19.75
N ALA A 374 18.07 -9.62 -20.77
CA ALA A 374 18.21 -8.50 -21.71
C ALA A 374 17.64 -7.19 -21.15
#